data_AF-A0A9P6GTR9-F1
#
_entry.id   AF-A0A9P6GTR9-F1
#
_cell.length_a   1.000
_cell.length_b   1.000
_cell.length_c   1.000
_cell.angle_alpha   90.00
_cell.angle_beta   90.00
_cell.angle_gamma   90.00
#
_symmetry.space_group_name_H-M   'P 1'
#
loop_
_entity.id
_entity.type
_entity.pdbx_description
1 polymer ?
#
loop_
_entity_poly.entity_id
_entity_poly.type
_entity_poly.pdbx_seq_one_letter_code
_entity_poly.pdbx_strand_id
1 'polypeptide(L)'
;MLLQGAIILFTLAATGAAGGGGGSSGTTSSLSSDTSSAPSSTSSGSSSSEGSSSTDCSTWSEVASDLSSTFQGCGPAARGAIRAPFHDCINNGCDGSLILGDECGRSENAGLTATCSLLAAKAKQYSVGTADMIQFAAAVAIAVCPLGPRVRALVGRTDSSTPAEEGQVPGTKDPIDSILGKFAAVGMSANDVVALVGSHTAATQSFDDPSQAGKALDSTPSRWDVRFYSETRAGTAPYSFSSDRRMTNDSSTEGSWNLFARSQGAWASAFTSAWNRFVVVGNDVESLKDCSSSLPGSSRRRAEGMSRPMGAIAFH
;
A
#
# COMPACT_ATOMS: atom_id res chain seq x y z
N MET A 1 32.59 18.40 9.53
CA MET A 1 32.64 19.39 8.43
C MET A 1 31.30 19.31 7.72
N LEU A 2 30.27 20.00 8.20
CA LEU A 2 29.89 21.41 7.96
C LEU A 2 29.41 21.71 6.52
N LEU A 3 28.21 22.34 6.50
CA LEU A 3 27.47 23.07 5.45
C LEU A 3 26.56 22.24 4.53
N GLN A 4 25.22 22.36 4.59
CA GLN A 4 24.31 23.50 4.33
C GLN A 4 23.98 23.74 2.84
N GLY A 5 22.68 23.91 2.57
CA GLY A 5 22.12 24.55 1.36
C GLY A 5 21.22 23.61 0.54
N ALA A 6 19.98 23.93 0.16
CA ALA A 6 19.23 25.17 0.29
C ALA A 6 17.72 24.90 0.13
N ILE A 7 16.96 25.73 0.83
CA ILE A 7 15.52 25.96 0.75
C ILE A 7 15.17 26.63 -0.59
N ILE A 8 14.09 26.19 -1.25
CA ILE A 8 13.30 27.07 -2.13
C ILE A 8 11.84 27.05 -1.66
N LEU A 9 11.37 28.26 -1.44
CA LEU A 9 10.16 28.73 -0.81
C LEU A 9 8.96 28.67 -1.79
N PHE A 10 7.80 28.19 -1.34
CA PHE A 10 6.51 28.60 -1.91
C PHE A 10 5.84 29.55 -0.91
N THR A 11 5.65 30.80 -1.32
CA THR A 11 4.81 31.78 -0.63
C THR A 11 3.60 32.06 -1.50
N LEU A 12 2.39 31.80 -1.01
CA LEU A 12 1.23 32.61 -1.36
C LEU A 12 0.30 32.71 -0.14
N ALA A 13 -0.14 33.95 0.10
CA ALA A 13 -0.79 34.43 1.29
C ALA A 13 -2.30 34.15 1.34
N ALA A 14 -2.85 34.13 2.55
CA ALA A 14 -4.15 34.73 2.84
C ALA A 14 -4.21 35.20 4.30
N THR A 15 -4.64 36.45 4.47
CA THR A 15 -4.69 37.26 5.69
C THR A 15 -6.11 37.39 6.25
N GLY A 16 -6.20 37.56 7.58
CA GLY A 16 -7.26 38.32 8.28
C GLY A 16 -8.42 37.50 8.84
N ALA A 17 -9.06 37.81 9.97
CA ALA A 17 -8.91 38.86 10.97
C ALA A 17 -9.75 38.47 12.22
N ALA A 18 -9.68 39.30 13.26
CA ALA A 18 -9.98 39.05 14.68
C ALA A 18 -11.44 39.25 15.16
N GLY A 19 -11.67 38.85 16.43
CA GLY A 19 -12.71 39.34 17.36
C GLY A 19 -13.29 38.21 18.23
N GLY A 20 -13.40 38.22 19.56
CA GLY A 20 -13.21 39.22 20.61
C GLY A 20 -14.36 39.12 21.65
N GLY A 21 -14.04 38.91 22.94
CA GLY A 21 -14.93 39.04 24.11
C GLY A 21 -15.74 37.78 24.48
N GLY A 22 -16.06 37.45 25.72
CA GLY A 22 -15.93 38.05 27.05
C GLY A 22 -16.72 37.14 28.02
N GLY A 23 -16.21 36.91 29.25
CA GLY A 23 -16.66 35.81 30.11
C GLY A 23 -17.89 36.05 30.99
N SER A 24 -18.25 35.04 31.81
CA SER A 24 -18.54 35.15 33.26
C SER A 24 -19.07 33.82 33.85
N SER A 25 -18.33 33.29 34.84
CA SER A 25 -18.70 32.84 36.20
C SER A 25 -20.07 32.20 36.57
N GLY A 26 -20.00 31.11 37.38
CA GLY A 26 -20.91 30.77 38.50
C GLY A 26 -21.82 29.54 38.30
N THR A 27 -21.45 28.30 38.69
CA THR A 27 -21.52 27.60 40.01
C THR A 27 -22.88 27.06 40.49
N THR A 28 -22.85 25.79 40.95
CA THR A 28 -23.77 25.01 41.83
C THR A 28 -25.07 24.48 41.21
N SER A 29 -25.38 23.18 41.05
CA SER A 29 -25.41 21.96 41.91
C SER A 29 -26.69 21.77 42.73
N SER A 30 -27.52 20.78 42.35
CA SER A 30 -28.33 19.84 43.19
C SER A 30 -29.43 19.20 42.30
N LEU A 31 -29.37 17.88 42.04
CA LEU A 31 -29.93 16.73 42.78
C LEU A 31 -31.45 16.50 42.59
N SER A 32 -31.72 15.50 41.75
CA SER A 32 -32.67 14.37 41.85
C SER A 32 -34.08 14.57 42.43
N SER A 33 -35.08 14.02 41.73
CA SER A 33 -36.01 13.01 42.26
C SER A 33 -36.92 12.45 41.17
N ASP A 34 -37.09 11.14 41.20
CA ASP A 34 -37.91 10.28 40.37
C ASP A 34 -39.39 10.67 40.33
N THR A 35 -40.07 10.33 39.22
CA THR A 35 -41.42 9.74 39.29
C THR A 35 -41.68 8.93 38.01
N SER A 36 -41.81 7.61 38.21
CA SER A 36 -42.30 6.64 37.24
C SER A 36 -43.77 6.88 36.92
N SER A 37 -44.16 6.78 35.64
CA SER A 37 -45.53 6.47 35.24
C SER A 37 -45.54 5.96 33.80
N ALA A 38 -45.89 4.68 33.65
CA ALA A 38 -46.26 4.09 32.37
C ALA A 38 -47.65 4.60 31.94
N PRO A 39 -47.90 4.66 30.62
CA PRO A 39 -49.11 4.02 30.15
C PRO A 39 -48.87 3.19 28.88
N SER A 40 -49.53 2.04 28.88
CA SER A 40 -49.76 1.17 27.74
C SER A 40 -50.77 1.81 26.77
N SER A 41 -50.41 1.89 25.49
CA SER A 41 -51.40 1.92 24.40
C SER A 41 -50.80 1.46 23.06
N THR A 42 -51.56 0.55 22.49
CA THR A 42 -51.64 -0.11 21.18
C THR A 42 -51.19 0.65 19.92
N SER A 43 -50.68 -0.17 18.99
CA SER A 43 -50.75 -0.09 17.51
C SER A 43 -50.08 1.08 16.77
N SER A 44 -49.03 0.76 16.00
CA SER A 44 -49.06 0.77 14.51
C SER A 44 -47.65 0.98 13.94
N GLY A 45 -47.28 0.16 12.95
CA GLY A 45 -46.26 0.51 11.95
C GLY A 45 -44.80 0.42 12.38
N SER A 46 -44.23 -0.78 12.41
CA SER A 46 -42.78 -0.94 12.28
C SER A 46 -42.45 -1.05 10.79
N SER A 47 -42.16 0.11 10.19
CA SER A 47 -41.11 0.20 9.19
C SER A 47 -39.87 -0.46 9.79
N SER A 48 -39.47 -1.62 9.26
CA SER A 48 -38.17 -2.21 9.56
C SER A 48 -37.10 -1.34 8.89
N SER A 49 -36.66 -0.32 9.61
CA SER A 49 -35.34 0.26 9.48
C SER A 49 -34.29 -0.79 9.83
N GLU A 50 -33.27 -0.83 8.98
CA GLU A 50 -31.87 -1.00 9.38
C GLU A 50 -31.50 -2.28 10.15
N GLY A 51 -30.99 -3.22 9.37
CA GLY A 51 -30.25 -4.38 9.85
C GLY A 51 -29.56 -5.10 8.69
N SER A 52 -29.07 -4.36 7.69
CA SER A 52 -28.14 -4.92 6.70
C SER A 52 -26.75 -4.40 7.07
N SER A 53 -25.96 -5.22 7.76
CA SER A 53 -24.52 -5.07 7.78
C SER A 53 -24.07 -4.98 6.32
N SER A 54 -23.70 -3.80 5.83
CA SER A 54 -23.46 -3.60 4.41
C SER A 54 -22.22 -4.40 3.99
N THR A 55 -22.49 -5.58 3.46
CA THR A 55 -21.63 -6.48 2.69
C THR A 55 -21.09 -5.84 1.41
N ASP A 56 -21.22 -4.52 1.25
CA ASP A 56 -20.99 -3.87 -0.03
C ASP A 56 -19.53 -3.43 -0.23
N CYS A 57 -18.87 -4.01 -1.24
CA CYS A 57 -17.56 -3.59 -1.75
C CYS A 57 -17.73 -2.80 -3.07
N SER A 58 -18.91 -2.22 -3.31
CA SER A 58 -19.24 -1.44 -4.50
C SER A 58 -18.27 -0.28 -4.72
N THR A 59 -18.06 0.57 -3.71
CA THR A 59 -17.10 1.69 -3.77
C THR A 59 -15.71 1.21 -4.18
N TRP A 60 -15.27 0.07 -3.65
CA TRP A 60 -13.97 -0.52 -3.99
C TRP A 60 -13.90 -1.05 -5.43
N SER A 61 -15.03 -1.40 -6.03
CA SER A 61 -15.09 -1.76 -7.46
C SER A 61 -14.90 -0.53 -8.36
N GLU A 62 -15.47 0.62 -7.97
CA GLU A 62 -15.26 1.90 -8.65
C GLU A 62 -13.80 2.37 -8.52
N VAL A 63 -13.26 2.31 -7.29
CA VAL A 63 -11.84 2.59 -6.99
C VAL A 63 -10.94 1.70 -7.85
N ALA A 64 -11.21 0.38 -7.89
CA ALA A 64 -10.41 -0.56 -8.67
C ALA A 64 -10.42 -0.23 -10.17
N SER A 65 -11.57 0.18 -10.72
CA SER A 65 -11.68 0.55 -12.13
C SER A 65 -10.87 1.80 -12.47
N ASP A 66 -10.99 2.86 -11.66
CA ASP A 66 -10.25 4.12 -11.84
C ASP A 66 -8.73 3.92 -11.69
N LEU A 67 -8.32 3.26 -10.61
CA LEU A 67 -6.91 2.94 -10.38
C LEU A 67 -6.33 2.01 -11.45
N SER A 68 -7.13 1.08 -12.01
CA SER A 68 -6.67 0.22 -13.11
C SER A 68 -6.27 1.02 -14.35
N SER A 69 -7.01 2.09 -14.65
CA SER A 69 -6.67 3.01 -15.74
C SER A 69 -5.37 3.76 -15.43
N THR A 70 -5.27 4.29 -14.22
CA THR A 70 -4.09 5.03 -13.73
C THR A 70 -2.81 4.17 -13.73
N PHE A 71 -2.94 2.88 -13.42
CA PHE A 71 -1.84 1.94 -13.25
C PHE A 71 -1.54 1.09 -14.50
N GLN A 72 -2.20 1.37 -15.63
CA GLN A 72 -2.03 0.63 -16.86
C GLN A 72 -0.55 0.59 -17.29
N GLY A 73 -0.10 -0.58 -17.77
CA GLY A 73 1.27 -0.77 -18.26
C GLY A 73 2.33 -0.86 -17.15
N CYS A 74 1.94 -0.92 -15.87
CA CYS A 74 2.87 -1.01 -14.74
C CYS A 74 3.87 0.17 -14.71
N GLY A 75 3.35 1.38 -14.98
CA GLY A 75 4.12 2.63 -15.03
C GLY A 75 4.43 3.22 -13.64
N PRO A 76 5.02 4.43 -13.57
CA PRO A 76 5.49 5.04 -12.32
C PRO A 76 4.45 5.09 -11.20
N ALA A 77 3.20 5.41 -11.52
CA ALA A 77 2.11 5.46 -10.53
C ALA A 77 1.84 4.08 -9.91
N ALA A 78 1.83 3.01 -10.72
CA ALA A 78 1.67 1.64 -10.25
C ALA A 78 2.83 1.23 -9.34
N ARG A 79 4.07 1.49 -9.77
CA ARG A 79 5.28 1.15 -8.99
C ARG A 79 5.33 1.87 -7.65
N GLY A 80 4.96 3.15 -7.64
CA GLY A 80 4.81 3.91 -6.41
C GLY A 80 3.75 3.33 -5.48
N ALA A 81 2.57 2.99 -6.02
CA ALA A 81 1.50 2.36 -5.24
C ALA A 81 1.91 0.98 -4.68
N ILE A 82 2.69 0.18 -5.42
CA ILE A 82 3.27 -1.09 -4.95
C ILE A 82 4.24 -0.86 -3.79
N ARG A 83 5.04 0.21 -3.85
CA ARG A 83 6.02 0.56 -2.82
C ARG A 83 5.38 1.11 -1.54
N ALA A 84 4.30 1.87 -1.64
CA ALA A 84 3.71 2.58 -0.51
C ALA A 84 3.35 1.70 0.71
N PRO A 85 2.75 0.50 0.57
CA PRO A 85 2.52 -0.41 1.68
C PRO A 85 3.75 -0.74 2.52
N PHE A 86 4.92 -0.90 1.90
CA PHE A 86 6.14 -1.18 2.64
C PHE A 86 6.51 -0.02 3.57
N HIS A 87 6.41 1.21 3.07
CA HIS A 87 6.75 2.41 3.82
C HIS A 87 5.70 2.82 4.85
N ASP A 88 4.45 2.36 4.69
CA ASP A 88 3.39 2.52 5.69
C ASP A 88 3.53 1.46 6.80
N CYS A 89 3.58 0.18 6.42
CA CYS A 89 3.42 -0.93 7.35
C CYS A 89 4.66 -1.26 8.21
N ILE A 90 5.88 -1.09 7.68
CA ILE A 90 7.10 -1.61 8.34
C ILE A 90 7.44 -0.87 9.64
N ASN A 91 7.02 0.39 9.79
CA ASN A 91 7.38 1.22 10.94
C ASN A 91 6.39 1.07 12.10
N ASN A 92 5.09 1.28 11.86
CA ASN A 92 4.07 1.34 12.91
C ASN A 92 2.76 0.60 12.56
N GLY A 93 2.83 -0.31 11.58
CA GLY A 93 1.65 -1.01 11.07
C GLY A 93 0.97 -0.28 9.92
N CYS A 94 0.06 -0.99 9.25
CA CYS A 94 -0.64 -0.46 8.08
C CYS A 94 -1.80 0.42 8.55
N ASP A 95 -1.55 1.67 8.88
CA ASP A 95 -2.51 2.59 9.50
C ASP A 95 -2.67 3.92 8.72
N GLY A 96 -1.98 4.06 7.59
CA GLY A 96 -2.03 5.26 6.75
C GLY A 96 -1.17 6.42 7.25
N SER A 97 -0.39 6.24 8.32
CA SER A 97 0.47 7.29 8.89
C SER A 97 1.49 7.80 7.87
N LEU A 98 1.87 6.99 6.87
CA LEU A 98 2.73 7.45 5.78
C LEU A 98 2.24 8.78 5.18
N ILE A 99 0.93 8.88 4.95
CA ILE A 99 0.28 10.06 4.36
C ILE A 99 -0.28 10.97 5.47
N LEU A 100 -1.01 10.41 6.44
CA LEU A 100 -1.73 11.17 7.45
C LEU A 100 -0.83 11.75 8.55
N GLY A 101 0.33 11.14 8.78
CA GLY A 101 1.39 11.59 9.68
C GLY A 101 2.47 12.43 9.01
N ASP A 102 2.29 12.84 7.74
CA ASP A 102 3.22 13.68 6.98
C ASP A 102 4.63 13.07 6.80
N GLU A 103 4.71 11.75 6.58
CA GLU A 103 5.99 11.05 6.47
C GLU A 103 6.57 11.02 5.05
N CYS A 104 5.75 11.31 4.03
CA CYS A 104 6.13 11.20 2.61
C CYS A 104 7.31 12.09 2.19
N GLY A 105 7.61 13.15 2.96
CA GLY A 105 8.74 14.04 2.72
C GLY A 105 10.05 13.59 3.38
N ARG A 106 10.03 12.55 4.22
CA ARG A 106 11.21 12.05 4.92
C ARG A 106 12.22 11.44 3.96
N SER A 107 13.50 11.47 4.34
CA SER A 107 14.61 10.92 3.54
C SER A 107 14.43 9.42 3.25
N GLU A 108 13.96 8.65 4.23
CA GLU A 108 13.66 7.22 4.08
C GLU A 108 12.50 6.92 3.13
N ASN A 109 11.64 7.90 2.89
CA ASN A 109 10.46 7.84 2.00
C ASN A 109 10.69 8.57 0.67
N ALA A 110 11.94 8.97 0.37
CA ALA A 110 12.27 9.75 -0.82
C ALA A 110 11.70 9.12 -2.10
N GLY A 111 11.02 9.95 -2.91
CA GLY A 111 10.35 9.53 -4.14
C GLY A 111 8.89 9.09 -3.99
N LEU A 112 8.33 9.06 -2.78
CA LEU A 112 6.91 8.74 -2.56
C LEU A 112 5.97 9.94 -2.59
N THR A 113 6.46 11.18 -2.57
CA THR A 113 5.62 12.38 -2.49
C THR A 113 4.49 12.40 -3.52
N ALA A 114 4.79 12.16 -4.81
CA ALA A 114 3.78 12.13 -5.86
C ALA A 114 2.77 10.98 -5.70
N THR A 115 3.24 9.81 -5.23
CA THR A 115 2.39 8.67 -4.91
C THR A 115 1.46 8.99 -3.74
N CYS A 116 1.98 9.55 -2.66
CA CYS A 116 1.19 9.97 -1.52
C CYS A 116 0.11 10.99 -1.91
N SER A 117 0.46 12.00 -2.71
CA SER A 117 -0.52 12.98 -3.20
C SER A 117 -1.62 12.32 -4.05
N LEU A 118 -1.27 11.38 -4.92
CA LEU A 118 -2.24 10.61 -5.70
C LEU A 118 -3.18 9.81 -4.79
N LEU A 119 -2.62 9.04 -3.86
CA LEU A 119 -3.39 8.17 -2.97
C LEU A 119 -4.27 8.96 -2.01
N ALA A 120 -3.77 10.07 -1.44
CA ALA A 120 -4.56 10.99 -0.62
C ALA A 120 -5.74 11.59 -1.40
N ALA A 121 -5.50 12.02 -2.64
CA ALA A 121 -6.55 12.54 -3.51
C ALA A 121 -7.62 11.48 -3.82
N LYS A 122 -7.21 10.22 -4.05
CA LYS A 122 -8.14 9.10 -4.29
C LYS A 122 -8.91 8.72 -3.04
N ALA A 123 -8.28 8.66 -1.87
CA ALA A 123 -8.96 8.41 -0.60
C ALA A 123 -10.07 9.45 -0.37
N LYS A 124 -9.75 10.73 -0.56
CA LYS A 124 -10.71 11.83 -0.48
C LYS A 124 -11.80 11.76 -1.56
N GLN A 125 -11.44 11.47 -2.81
CA GLN A 125 -12.39 11.38 -3.93
C GLN A 125 -13.48 10.34 -3.67
N TYR A 126 -13.11 9.19 -3.09
CA TYR A 126 -14.03 8.08 -2.84
C TYR A 126 -14.57 8.01 -1.41
N SER A 127 -14.21 8.97 -0.55
CA SER A 127 -14.59 9.00 0.87
C SER A 127 -14.26 7.68 1.61
N VAL A 128 -13.06 7.15 1.37
CA VAL A 128 -12.54 5.95 2.04
C VAL A 128 -11.32 6.28 2.90
N GLY A 129 -11.00 5.41 3.85
CA GLY A 129 -9.81 5.55 4.70
C GLY A 129 -8.51 5.59 3.88
N THR A 130 -7.56 6.39 4.34
CA THR A 130 -6.27 6.55 3.67
C THR A 130 -5.42 5.29 3.81
N ALA A 131 -5.46 4.63 4.98
CA ALA A 131 -4.82 3.34 5.22
C ALA A 131 -5.30 2.30 4.21
N ASP A 132 -6.62 2.16 4.05
CA ASP A 132 -7.20 1.23 3.08
C ASP A 132 -6.87 1.60 1.64
N MET A 133 -6.87 2.89 1.29
CA MET A 133 -6.51 3.34 -0.06
C MET A 133 -5.07 2.94 -0.42
N ILE A 134 -4.10 3.07 0.50
CA ILE A 134 -2.71 2.65 0.26
C ILE A 134 -2.64 1.16 -0.09
N GLN A 135 -3.25 0.31 0.75
CA GLN A 135 -3.16 -1.14 0.60
C GLN A 135 -3.96 -1.65 -0.60
N PHE A 136 -5.16 -1.08 -0.83
CA PHE A 136 -6.02 -1.45 -1.95
C PHE A 136 -5.42 -1.02 -3.29
N ALA A 137 -4.83 0.18 -3.37
CA ALA A 137 -4.18 0.65 -4.58
C ALA A 137 -3.00 -0.23 -4.99
N ALA A 138 -2.20 -0.69 -4.02
CA ALA A 138 -1.14 -1.65 -4.29
C ALA A 138 -1.67 -2.98 -4.85
N ALA A 139 -2.75 -3.52 -4.27
CA ALA A 139 -3.39 -4.74 -4.76
C ALA A 139 -3.91 -4.58 -6.22
N VAL A 140 -4.48 -3.42 -6.56
CA VAL A 140 -4.87 -3.10 -7.94
C VAL A 140 -3.64 -3.00 -8.85
N ALA A 141 -2.60 -2.27 -8.42
CA ALA A 141 -1.36 -2.10 -9.18
C ALA A 141 -0.71 -3.45 -9.53
N ILE A 142 -0.55 -4.34 -8.55
CA ILE A 142 -0.03 -5.69 -8.76
C ILE A 142 -0.92 -6.44 -9.76
N ALA A 143 -2.24 -6.43 -9.59
CA ALA A 143 -3.15 -7.17 -10.47
C ALA A 143 -3.15 -6.67 -11.93
N VAL A 144 -2.88 -5.37 -12.16
CA VAL A 144 -2.80 -4.79 -13.51
C VAL A 144 -1.43 -4.92 -14.16
N CYS A 145 -0.36 -5.02 -13.38
CA CYS A 145 0.95 -5.32 -13.92
C CYS A 145 0.90 -6.68 -14.67
N PRO A 146 1.43 -6.75 -15.91
CA PRO A 146 1.58 -8.01 -16.64
C PRO A 146 2.24 -9.09 -15.78
N LEU A 147 1.65 -10.28 -15.74
CA LEU A 147 2.05 -11.42 -14.91
C LEU A 147 1.85 -11.27 -13.39
N GLY A 148 1.35 -10.12 -12.93
CA GLY A 148 1.10 -9.88 -11.51
C GLY A 148 0.10 -10.86 -10.91
N PRO A 149 0.39 -11.43 -9.73
CA PRO A 149 -0.53 -12.31 -9.03
C PRO A 149 -1.72 -11.51 -8.50
N ARG A 150 -2.81 -12.20 -8.19
CA ARG A 150 -3.91 -11.60 -7.43
C ARG A 150 -3.59 -11.79 -5.94
N VAL A 151 -3.51 -10.69 -5.21
CA VAL A 151 -3.33 -10.66 -3.74
C VAL A 151 -4.66 -10.34 -3.06
N ARG A 152 -4.76 -10.51 -1.74
CA ARG A 152 -5.96 -10.10 -0.99
C ARG A 152 -6.04 -8.57 -0.93
N ALA A 153 -7.26 -8.04 -0.99
CA ALA A 153 -7.55 -6.64 -0.77
C ALA A 153 -8.55 -6.53 0.39
N LEU A 154 -8.00 -6.44 1.59
CA LEU A 154 -8.78 -6.25 2.82
C LEU A 154 -8.93 -4.77 3.12
N VAL A 155 -10.07 -4.38 3.67
CA VAL A 155 -10.43 -2.99 4.00
C VAL A 155 -11.09 -2.94 5.38
N GLY A 156 -11.11 -1.78 6.02
CA GLY A 156 -11.61 -1.55 7.37
C GLY A 156 -10.52 -1.15 8.37
N ARG A 157 -9.37 -0.65 7.91
CA ARG A 157 -8.30 -0.15 8.80
C ARG A 157 -8.72 1.15 9.48
N THR A 158 -8.23 1.34 10.69
CA THR A 158 -8.36 2.63 11.38
C THR A 158 -7.24 3.55 10.92
N ASP A 159 -7.60 4.70 10.37
CA ASP A 159 -6.66 5.74 9.97
C ASP A 159 -5.95 6.34 11.20
N SER A 160 -4.64 6.55 11.10
CA SER A 160 -3.80 7.17 12.13
C SER A 160 -3.04 8.36 11.57
N SER A 161 -3.11 9.50 12.26
CA SER A 161 -2.26 10.67 11.97
C SER A 161 -1.05 10.76 12.88
N THR A 162 -0.78 9.72 13.68
CA THR A 162 0.43 9.67 14.51
C THR A 162 1.59 9.21 13.63
N PRO A 163 2.60 10.06 13.38
CA PRO A 163 3.72 9.66 12.56
C PRO A 163 4.50 8.52 13.22
N ALA A 164 4.96 7.59 12.42
CA ALA A 164 5.86 6.55 12.84
C ALA A 164 7.25 7.12 13.19
N GLU A 165 8.03 6.37 13.96
CA GLU A 165 9.41 6.71 14.30
C GLU A 165 10.31 6.67 13.04
N GLU A 166 11.16 7.68 12.87
CA GLU A 166 12.12 7.74 11.77
C GLU A 166 13.24 6.71 11.92
N GLY A 167 13.81 6.26 10.80
CA GLY A 167 14.90 5.29 10.77
C GLY A 167 14.43 3.84 10.92
N GLN A 168 13.11 3.61 10.92
CA GLN A 168 12.54 2.27 11.00
C GLN A 168 12.45 1.59 9.62
N VAL A 169 12.45 2.33 8.51
CA VAL A 169 12.43 1.76 7.16
C VAL A 169 13.81 1.20 6.78
N PRO A 170 13.93 -0.08 6.38
CA PRO A 170 15.18 -0.64 5.84
C PRO A 170 15.75 0.18 4.67
N GLY A 171 17.03 0.56 4.77
CA GLY A 171 17.76 1.26 3.72
C GLY A 171 18.35 0.34 2.65
N THR A 172 18.53 0.87 1.44
CA THR A 172 19.12 0.18 0.26
C THR A 172 20.57 -0.28 0.46
N LYS A 173 21.24 0.20 1.52
CA LYS A 173 22.64 -0.05 1.85
C LYS A 173 22.80 -0.73 3.21
N ASP A 174 21.71 -1.04 3.89
CA ASP A 174 21.74 -1.62 5.22
C ASP A 174 22.34 -3.04 5.21
N PRO A 175 22.99 -3.46 6.31
CA PRO A 175 23.38 -4.85 6.51
C PRO A 175 22.16 -5.78 6.47
N ILE A 176 22.32 -7.00 5.95
CA ILE A 176 21.21 -7.97 5.84
C ILE A 176 20.59 -8.26 7.20
N ASP A 177 21.40 -8.47 8.24
CA ASP A 177 20.89 -8.77 9.58
C ASP A 177 19.98 -7.65 10.12
N SER A 178 20.27 -6.38 9.77
CA SER A 178 19.41 -5.25 10.13
C SER A 178 18.06 -5.32 9.40
N ILE A 179 18.10 -5.59 8.08
CA ILE A 179 16.90 -5.71 7.26
C ILE A 179 16.03 -6.88 7.77
N LEU A 180 16.64 -8.06 7.93
CA LEU A 180 15.94 -9.25 8.43
C LEU A 180 15.40 -9.05 9.84
N GLY A 181 16.14 -8.37 10.72
CA GLY A 181 15.68 -8.04 12.06
C GLY A 181 14.42 -7.17 12.07
N LYS A 182 14.38 -6.12 11.23
CA LYS A 182 13.19 -5.25 11.08
C LYS A 182 11.97 -6.01 10.57
N PHE A 183 12.15 -6.88 9.57
CA PHE A 183 11.07 -7.72 9.05
C PHE A 183 10.62 -8.80 10.04
N ALA A 184 11.55 -9.39 10.80
CA ALA A 184 11.23 -10.35 11.85
C ALA A 184 10.39 -9.72 12.97
N ALA A 185 10.63 -8.45 13.30
CA ALA A 185 9.84 -7.70 14.29
C ALA A 185 8.36 -7.57 13.90
N VAL A 186 8.03 -7.63 12.60
CA VAL A 186 6.65 -7.64 12.07
C VAL A 186 6.22 -9.05 11.61
N GLY A 187 6.90 -10.10 12.06
CA GLY A 187 6.50 -11.48 11.84
C GLY A 187 6.84 -12.06 10.45
N MET A 188 7.79 -11.47 9.74
CA MET A 188 8.24 -11.97 8.43
C MET A 188 9.54 -12.77 8.55
N SER A 189 9.58 -13.94 7.93
CA SER A 189 10.80 -14.76 7.84
C SER A 189 11.75 -14.26 6.76
N ALA A 190 13.01 -14.73 6.76
CA ALA A 190 13.96 -14.40 5.67
C ALA A 190 13.43 -14.82 4.29
N ASN A 191 12.73 -15.94 4.18
CA ASN A 191 12.07 -16.35 2.94
C ASN A 191 10.97 -15.37 2.50
N ASP A 192 10.22 -14.82 3.46
CA ASP A 192 9.20 -13.80 3.17
C ASP A 192 9.84 -12.50 2.69
N VAL A 193 10.94 -12.08 3.32
CA VAL A 193 11.71 -10.91 2.86
C VAL A 193 12.15 -11.10 1.42
N VAL A 194 12.77 -12.24 1.10
CA VAL A 194 13.20 -12.54 -0.28
C VAL A 194 12.02 -12.55 -1.24
N ALA A 195 10.85 -13.06 -0.82
CA ALA A 195 9.65 -13.05 -1.66
C ALA A 195 9.15 -11.62 -1.93
N LEU A 196 9.10 -10.77 -0.88
CA LEU A 196 8.62 -9.38 -0.92
C LEU A 196 9.54 -8.45 -1.72
N VAL A 197 10.88 -8.58 -1.57
CA VAL A 197 11.83 -7.80 -2.40
C VAL A 197 11.72 -8.13 -3.88
N GLY A 198 11.14 -9.28 -4.24
CA GLY A 198 10.79 -9.58 -5.63
C GLY A 198 9.91 -8.52 -6.30
N SER A 199 9.18 -7.69 -5.54
CA SER A 199 8.48 -6.51 -6.07
C SER A 199 9.40 -5.53 -6.80
N HIS A 200 10.71 -5.58 -6.57
CA HIS A 200 11.72 -4.83 -7.31
C HIS A 200 11.75 -5.15 -8.82
N THR A 201 11.16 -6.27 -9.27
CA THR A 201 10.94 -6.51 -10.72
C THR A 201 10.10 -5.42 -11.38
N ALA A 202 9.27 -4.70 -10.62
CA ALA A 202 8.50 -3.56 -11.08
C ALA A 202 8.95 -2.27 -10.41
N ALA A 203 10.26 -1.98 -10.42
CA ALA A 203 10.82 -0.81 -9.75
C ALA A 203 11.90 -0.09 -10.56
N THR A 204 12.07 1.19 -10.22
CA THR A 204 13.16 2.07 -10.68
C THR A 204 13.69 2.87 -9.50
N GLN A 205 14.96 3.25 -9.54
CA GLN A 205 15.58 4.09 -8.52
C GLN A 205 15.86 5.50 -9.06
N SER A 206 15.63 6.52 -8.23
CA SER A 206 16.00 7.91 -8.55
C SER A 206 16.83 8.59 -7.46
N PHE A 207 16.90 7.99 -6.26
CA PHE A 207 17.45 8.65 -5.06
C PHE A 207 18.58 7.86 -4.39
N ASP A 208 18.79 6.58 -4.75
CA ASP A 208 19.88 5.77 -4.16
C ASP A 208 21.25 6.16 -4.75
N ASP A 209 21.26 6.37 -6.06
CA ASP A 209 22.33 7.00 -6.82
C ASP A 209 21.71 8.00 -7.82
N PRO A 210 21.70 9.31 -7.49
CA PRO A 210 21.15 10.34 -8.35
C PRO A 210 21.81 10.44 -9.73
N SER A 211 23.07 9.99 -9.89
CA SER A 211 23.74 9.98 -11.19
C SER A 211 23.18 8.93 -12.15
N GLN A 212 22.45 7.95 -11.62
CA GLN A 212 21.82 6.85 -12.35
C GLN A 212 20.29 6.88 -12.23
N ALA A 213 19.72 8.06 -11.95
CA ALA A 213 18.29 8.21 -11.72
C ALA A 213 17.44 7.69 -12.90
N GLY A 214 16.32 7.04 -12.57
CA GLY A 214 15.41 6.40 -13.53
C GLY A 214 15.82 5.00 -13.96
N LYS A 215 16.98 4.48 -13.53
CA LYS A 215 17.38 3.10 -13.84
C LYS A 215 16.45 2.09 -13.16
N ALA A 216 16.05 1.08 -13.93
CA ALA A 216 15.26 -0.04 -13.47
C ALA A 216 16.10 -1.04 -12.67
N LEU A 217 15.45 -1.80 -11.79
CA LEU A 217 16.12 -2.82 -10.97
C LEU A 217 16.21 -4.19 -11.67
N ASP A 218 15.55 -4.33 -12.83
CA ASP A 218 15.76 -5.39 -13.81
C ASP A 218 15.52 -4.88 -15.24
N SER A 219 15.69 -5.73 -16.25
CA SER A 219 15.51 -5.37 -17.66
C SER A 219 14.05 -5.28 -18.13
N THR A 220 13.08 -5.64 -17.29
CA THR A 220 11.65 -5.71 -17.61
C THR A 220 10.76 -5.03 -16.55
N PRO A 221 10.99 -3.74 -16.22
CA PRO A 221 10.34 -3.07 -15.08
C PRO A 221 8.84 -2.84 -15.22
N SER A 222 8.24 -3.26 -16.34
CA SER A 222 6.80 -3.24 -16.61
C SER A 222 6.15 -4.62 -16.49
N ARG A 223 6.89 -5.65 -16.06
CA ARG A 223 6.41 -7.03 -15.93
C ARG A 223 6.69 -7.55 -14.53
N TRP A 224 5.75 -8.30 -13.98
CA TRP A 224 5.86 -8.93 -12.69
C TRP A 224 6.47 -10.32 -12.85
N ASP A 225 7.76 -10.38 -13.18
CA ASP A 225 8.48 -11.61 -13.47
C ASP A 225 9.69 -11.85 -12.56
N VAL A 226 10.47 -12.89 -12.86
CA VAL A 226 11.61 -13.31 -12.01
C VAL A 226 12.96 -12.79 -12.50
N ARG A 227 12.99 -11.87 -13.48
CA ARG A 227 14.26 -11.35 -14.02
C ARG A 227 15.10 -10.67 -12.96
N PHE A 228 14.48 -9.87 -12.09
CA PHE A 228 15.12 -9.27 -10.92
C PHE A 228 16.07 -10.24 -10.21
N TYR A 229 15.60 -11.41 -9.78
CA TYR A 229 16.44 -12.37 -9.05
C TYR A 229 17.65 -12.83 -9.87
N SER A 230 17.43 -13.19 -11.14
CA SER A 230 18.50 -13.71 -12.00
C SER A 230 19.52 -12.63 -12.37
N GLU A 231 19.07 -11.42 -12.67
CA GLU A 231 19.91 -10.32 -13.15
C GLU A 231 20.68 -9.64 -12.03
N THR A 232 20.09 -9.48 -10.84
CA THR A 232 20.81 -8.98 -9.67
C THR A 232 21.93 -9.94 -9.28
N ARG A 233 21.69 -11.26 -9.30
CA ARG A 233 22.72 -12.27 -8.98
C ARG A 233 23.81 -12.32 -10.04
N ALA A 234 23.45 -12.20 -11.31
CA ALA A 234 24.42 -12.18 -12.41
C ALA A 234 25.17 -10.84 -12.55
N GLY A 235 24.72 -9.78 -11.86
CA GLY A 235 25.26 -8.43 -12.02
C GLY A 235 24.92 -7.80 -13.38
N THR A 236 23.86 -8.26 -14.05
CA THR A 236 23.44 -7.79 -15.37
C THR A 236 22.23 -6.87 -15.34
N ALA A 237 21.61 -6.67 -14.16
CA ALA A 237 20.51 -5.74 -13.99
C ALA A 237 20.97 -4.30 -14.32
N PRO A 238 20.09 -3.43 -14.86
CA PRO A 238 20.46 -2.04 -15.15
C PRO A 238 20.91 -1.25 -13.92
N TYR A 239 20.40 -1.63 -12.74
CA TYR A 239 20.84 -1.17 -11.43
C TYR A 239 20.56 -2.26 -10.39
N SER A 240 21.29 -2.26 -9.27
CA SER A 240 20.93 -3.08 -8.12
C SER A 240 21.28 -2.35 -6.83
N PHE A 241 20.40 -2.42 -5.83
CA PHE A 241 20.73 -1.93 -4.50
C PHE A 241 21.83 -2.78 -3.87
N SER A 242 22.55 -2.21 -2.90
CA SER A 242 23.58 -2.97 -2.20
C SER A 242 22.97 -4.06 -1.32
N SER A 243 21.80 -3.81 -0.72
CA SER A 243 21.02 -4.80 0.02
C SER A 243 20.68 -6.01 -0.86
N ASP A 244 20.13 -5.77 -2.05
CA ASP A 244 19.67 -6.81 -2.97
C ASP A 244 20.83 -7.69 -3.41
N ARG A 245 21.97 -7.09 -3.78
CA ARG A 245 23.20 -7.83 -4.12
C ARG A 245 23.68 -8.72 -2.99
N ARG A 246 23.65 -8.23 -1.75
CA ARG A 246 24.08 -9.02 -0.59
C ARG A 246 23.14 -10.21 -0.37
N MET A 247 21.81 -10.02 -0.46
CA MET A 247 20.82 -11.09 -0.31
C MET A 247 21.00 -12.24 -1.31
N THR A 248 21.68 -12.01 -2.44
CA THR A 248 21.91 -13.08 -3.43
C THR A 248 22.85 -14.19 -2.96
N ASN A 249 23.69 -13.91 -1.95
CA ASN A 249 24.76 -14.81 -1.48
C ASN A 249 24.77 -15.00 0.04
N ASP A 250 23.79 -14.45 0.76
CA ASP A 250 23.72 -14.61 2.20
C ASP A 250 23.04 -15.93 2.56
N SER A 251 23.63 -16.66 3.51
CA SER A 251 23.20 -18.02 3.89
C SER A 251 21.73 -18.13 4.30
N SER A 252 21.13 -17.05 4.80
CA SER A 252 19.72 -17.02 5.22
C SER A 252 18.75 -16.75 4.06
N THR A 253 19.23 -16.26 2.92
CA THR A 253 18.40 -15.76 1.81
C THR A 253 18.72 -16.40 0.45
N GLU A 254 19.94 -16.91 0.23
CA GLU A 254 20.41 -17.44 -1.05
C GLU A 254 19.57 -18.61 -1.58
N GLY A 255 19.04 -19.46 -0.69
CA GLY A 255 18.22 -20.61 -1.05
C GLY A 255 16.91 -20.19 -1.74
N SER A 256 16.19 -19.26 -1.11
CA SER A 256 14.97 -18.66 -1.66
C SER A 256 15.25 -17.84 -2.91
N TRP A 257 16.34 -17.07 -2.90
CA TRP A 257 16.76 -16.28 -4.07
C TRP A 257 16.94 -17.17 -5.31
N ASN A 258 17.67 -18.27 -5.15
CA ASN A 258 17.93 -19.23 -6.21
C ASN A 258 16.67 -19.98 -6.66
N LEU A 259 15.73 -20.24 -5.76
CA LEU A 259 14.45 -20.86 -6.10
C LEU A 259 13.58 -19.92 -6.93
N PHE A 260 13.47 -18.67 -6.54
CA PHE A 260 12.62 -17.69 -7.23
C PHE A 260 13.19 -17.31 -8.59
N ALA A 261 14.52 -17.20 -8.72
CA ALA A 261 15.19 -16.96 -10.00
C ALA A 261 14.85 -17.97 -11.12
N ARG A 262 14.44 -19.20 -10.76
CA ARG A 262 14.11 -20.26 -11.72
C ARG A 262 12.63 -20.59 -11.83
N SER A 263 11.77 -19.99 -10.98
CA SER A 263 10.37 -20.40 -10.89
C SER A 263 9.44 -19.25 -10.55
N GLN A 264 8.77 -18.74 -11.60
CA GLN A 264 7.68 -17.78 -11.48
C GLN A 264 6.58 -18.28 -10.53
N GLY A 265 6.24 -19.57 -10.58
CA GLY A 265 5.17 -20.14 -9.75
C GLY A 265 5.55 -20.17 -8.27
N ALA A 266 6.78 -20.58 -7.97
CA ALA A 266 7.28 -20.61 -6.59
C ALA A 266 7.33 -19.20 -6.00
N TRP A 267 7.86 -18.24 -6.76
CA TRP A 267 7.89 -16.85 -6.32
C TRP A 267 6.48 -16.28 -6.15
N ALA A 268 5.58 -16.45 -7.12
CA ALA A 268 4.22 -15.93 -7.01
C ALA A 268 3.48 -16.48 -5.78
N SER A 269 3.63 -17.77 -5.48
CA SER A 269 3.03 -18.38 -4.28
C SER A 269 3.63 -17.80 -2.99
N ALA A 270 4.95 -17.69 -2.91
CA ALA A 270 5.63 -17.15 -1.73
C ALA A 270 5.30 -15.66 -1.54
N PHE A 271 5.33 -14.88 -2.61
CA PHE A 271 5.00 -13.45 -2.61
C PHE A 271 3.56 -13.22 -2.16
N THR A 272 2.57 -13.90 -2.74
CA THR A 272 1.17 -13.71 -2.34
C THR A 272 0.95 -14.10 -0.88
N SER A 273 1.61 -15.16 -0.40
CA SER A 273 1.55 -15.57 1.00
C SER A 273 2.15 -14.51 1.94
N ALA A 274 3.37 -14.05 1.66
CA ALA A 274 4.06 -13.03 2.45
C ALA A 274 3.33 -11.69 2.40
N TRP A 275 2.93 -11.23 1.21
CA TRP A 275 2.20 -9.99 0.99
C TRP A 275 0.92 -9.93 1.81
N ASN A 276 0.10 -10.99 1.76
CA ASN A 276 -1.18 -11.04 2.48
C ASN A 276 -1.02 -10.97 4.01
N ARG A 277 0.14 -11.36 4.55
CA ARG A 277 0.45 -11.18 5.99
C ARG A 277 1.06 -9.81 6.27
N PHE A 278 1.87 -9.29 5.35
CA PHE A 278 2.55 -8.02 5.51
C PHE A 278 1.58 -6.83 5.48
N VAL A 279 0.63 -6.80 4.53
CA VAL A 279 -0.32 -5.67 4.39
C VAL A 279 -1.44 -5.62 5.44
N VAL A 280 -1.34 -6.46 6.47
CA VAL A 280 -2.24 -6.47 7.64
C VAL A 280 -1.48 -6.32 8.96
N VAL A 281 -0.18 -6.04 8.91
CA VAL A 281 0.61 -5.75 10.12
C VAL A 281 -0.06 -4.61 10.91
N GLY A 282 -0.15 -4.78 12.23
CA GLY A 282 -0.79 -3.82 13.12
C GLY A 282 -2.33 -3.86 13.13
N ASN A 283 -2.96 -4.77 12.39
CA ASN A 283 -4.41 -4.86 12.28
C ASN A 283 -4.94 -6.25 12.66
N ASP A 284 -6.12 -6.29 13.27
CA ASP A 284 -6.86 -7.55 13.48
C ASP A 284 -7.49 -7.99 12.15
N VAL A 285 -7.07 -9.15 11.64
CA VAL A 285 -7.55 -9.65 10.34
C VAL A 285 -9.03 -10.00 10.40
N GLU A 286 -9.57 -10.39 11.56
CA GLU A 286 -10.98 -10.76 11.72
C GLU A 286 -11.90 -9.54 11.67
N SER A 287 -11.38 -8.34 12.00
CA SER A 287 -12.13 -7.09 11.88
C SER A 287 -12.11 -6.50 10.46
N LEU A 288 -11.25 -7.02 9.57
CA LEU A 288 -11.14 -6.53 8.19
C LEU A 288 -12.10 -7.27 7.25
N LYS A 289 -12.65 -6.51 6.31
CA LYS A 289 -13.55 -7.00 5.27
C LYS A 289 -12.77 -7.38 4.01
N ASP A 290 -13.08 -8.54 3.44
CA ASP A 290 -12.45 -8.99 2.21
C ASP A 290 -13.17 -8.42 0.96
N CYS A 291 -12.56 -7.41 0.34
CA CYS A 291 -13.01 -6.82 -0.93
C CYS A 291 -12.13 -7.28 -2.10
N SER A 292 -11.48 -8.44 -1.99
CA SER A 292 -10.63 -8.98 -3.06
C SER A 292 -11.41 -9.22 -4.34
N SER A 293 -12.74 -9.45 -4.30
CA SER A 293 -13.59 -9.60 -5.49
C SER A 293 -13.60 -8.36 -6.39
N SER A 294 -13.43 -7.17 -5.82
CA SER A 294 -13.41 -5.89 -6.54
C SER A 294 -12.16 -5.68 -7.40
N LEU A 295 -11.08 -6.43 -7.14
CA LEU A 295 -9.85 -6.33 -7.92
C LEU A 295 -10.08 -6.73 -9.38
N PRO A 296 -9.40 -6.07 -10.34
CA PRO A 296 -9.49 -6.44 -11.74
C PRO A 296 -9.06 -7.90 -11.98
N GLY A 297 -9.58 -8.51 -13.04
CA GLY A 297 -9.15 -9.83 -13.47
C GLY A 297 -7.63 -9.86 -13.70
N SER A 298 -6.99 -11.00 -13.40
CA SER A 298 -5.54 -11.14 -13.58
C SER A 298 -5.13 -10.79 -15.01
N SER A 299 -3.97 -10.15 -15.18
CA SER A 299 -3.41 -9.83 -16.50
C SER A 299 -3.27 -11.07 -17.41
N ARG A 300 -3.05 -12.26 -16.83
CA ARG A 300 -3.11 -13.56 -17.56
C ARG A 300 -4.47 -13.80 -18.23
N ARG A 301 -5.58 -13.60 -17.51
CA ARG A 301 -6.93 -13.77 -18.07
C ARG A 301 -7.29 -12.70 -19.10
N ARG A 302 -6.76 -11.48 -18.96
CA ARG A 302 -6.94 -10.42 -19.97
C ARG A 302 -6.18 -10.70 -21.26
N ALA A 303 -4.95 -11.22 -21.16
CA ALA A 303 -4.17 -11.66 -22.32
C ALA A 303 -4.86 -12.84 -23.05
N GLU A 304 -5.37 -13.84 -22.31
CA GLU A 304 -6.13 -14.95 -22.89
C GLU A 304 -7.47 -14.50 -23.49
N GLY A 305 -8.16 -13.53 -22.88
CA GLY A 305 -9.41 -12.97 -23.38
C GLY A 305 -9.26 -12.16 -24.69
N MET A 306 -8.15 -11.43 -24.85
CA MET A 306 -7.83 -10.70 -26.09
C MET A 306 -7.30 -11.60 -27.21
N SER A 307 -6.85 -12.82 -26.91
CA SER A 307 -6.45 -13.82 -27.92
C SER A 307 -7.59 -14.69 -28.43
N ARG A 308 -8.82 -14.55 -27.92
CA ARG A 308 -10.00 -15.22 -28.50
C ARG A 308 -10.50 -14.37 -29.68
N PRO A 309 -10.47 -14.86 -30.93
CA PRO A 309 -11.05 -14.12 -32.04
C PRO A 309 -12.55 -13.91 -31.77
N MET A 310 -13.01 -12.66 -31.89
CA MET A 310 -14.44 -12.33 -31.91
C MET A 310 -15.11 -13.20 -32.98
N GLY A 311 -16.13 -13.95 -32.55
CA GLY A 311 -16.61 -15.15 -33.21
C GLY A 311 -16.90 -15.01 -34.71
N ALA A 312 -16.54 -16.06 -35.46
CA ALA A 312 -17.19 -16.35 -36.72
C ALA A 312 -18.67 -16.65 -36.44
N ILE A 313 -19.54 -15.77 -36.92
CA ILE A 313 -20.99 -15.97 -36.96
C ILE A 313 -21.25 -17.14 -37.92
N ALA A 314 -21.61 -18.29 -37.38
CA ALA A 314 -22.10 -19.41 -38.18
C ALA A 314 -23.55 -19.11 -38.60
N PHE A 315 -23.75 -18.80 -39.88
CA PHE A 315 -25.06 -18.86 -40.51
C PHE A 315 -25.40 -20.34 -40.78
N HIS A 316 -26.54 -20.79 -40.27
CA HIS A 316 -27.20 -22.04 -40.69
C HIS A 316 -27.98 -21.81 -41.98
#